data_AF-H2YYF4-F1
#
_entry.id   AF-H2YYF4-F1
#
_cell.length_a   1.000
_cell.length_b   1.000
_cell.length_c   1.000
_cell.angle_alpha   90.00
_cell.angle_beta   90.00
_cell.angle_gamma   90.00
#
_symmetry.space_group_name_H-M   'P 1'
#
loop_
_entity.id
_entity.type
_entity.pdbx_description
1 polymer ?
#
loop_
_entity_poly.entity_id
_entity_poly.type
_entity_poly.pdbx_seq_one_letter_code
_entity_poly.pdbx_strand_id
1 'polypeptide(L)'
;MDRASELTDAFVEVKFGSTSYKTEVFGKSLNPVWNSEWFKFELDLFADYNQFKQSSCGLKFICGTSLPECYLMTSIHGFVEELLVNEDPEYKWIDKLRTPRASNEARQRLFSKMSGELQRRIGSKVENMGGNAVVGYQQSFDIEGDSGIVVRGIGTAVTVE
;
A
#
# COMPACT_ATOMS: atom_id res chain seq x y z
N MET A 1 -15.31 -16.50 5.49
CA MET A 1 -16.61 -15.82 5.50
C MET A 1 -17.68 -16.81 5.93
N ASP A 2 -18.23 -16.58 7.12
CA ASP A 2 -19.40 -17.29 7.59
C ASP A 2 -20.61 -16.87 6.74
N ARG A 3 -21.33 -17.85 6.19
CA ARG A 3 -22.46 -17.60 5.30
C ARG A 3 -23.70 -17.08 6.01
N ALA A 4 -23.81 -17.31 7.32
CA ALA A 4 -24.97 -16.86 8.09
C ALA A 4 -24.84 -15.39 8.51
N SER A 5 -23.65 -14.97 8.91
CA SER A 5 -23.39 -13.59 9.35
C SER A 5 -22.80 -12.68 8.26
N GLU A 6 -22.33 -13.24 7.14
CA GLU A 6 -21.51 -12.53 6.13
C GLU A 6 -20.22 -11.91 6.71
N LEU A 7 -19.84 -12.29 7.93
CA LEU A 7 -18.63 -11.82 8.59
C LEU A 7 -17.48 -12.82 8.43
N THR A 8 -16.27 -12.44 8.82
CA THR A 8 -15.11 -13.33 8.78
C THR A 8 -14.22 -13.14 9.99
N ASP A 9 -13.52 -14.19 10.36
CA ASP A 9 -12.41 -14.11 11.31
C ASP A 9 -11.17 -13.75 10.49
N ALA A 10 -10.66 -12.53 10.68
CA ALA A 10 -9.61 -11.96 9.86
C ALA A 10 -8.27 -11.99 10.59
N PHE A 11 -7.18 -12.22 9.86
CA PHE A 11 -5.81 -11.96 10.32
C PHE A 11 -4.93 -11.59 9.12
N VAL A 12 -3.80 -10.95 9.37
CA VAL A 12 -2.79 -10.66 8.34
C VAL A 12 -1.54 -11.47 8.65
N GLU A 13 -0.98 -12.11 7.62
CA GLU A 13 0.34 -12.73 7.67
C GLU A 13 1.24 -12.04 6.64
N VAL A 14 2.42 -11.58 7.08
CA VAL A 14 3.42 -10.92 6.23
C VAL A 14 4.65 -11.82 6.17
N LYS A 15 5.00 -12.25 4.96
CA LYS A 15 6.18 -13.08 4.69
C LYS A 15 7.17 -12.34 3.83
N PHE A 16 8.43 -12.38 4.24
CA PHE A 16 9.54 -11.90 3.44
C PHE A 16 10.73 -12.87 3.57
N GLY A 17 11.11 -13.50 2.46
CA GLY A 17 12.11 -14.56 2.46
C GLY A 17 11.71 -15.71 3.39
N SER A 18 12.57 -16.02 4.36
CA SER A 18 12.31 -17.02 5.41
C SER A 18 11.58 -16.48 6.63
N THR A 19 11.37 -15.16 6.74
CA THR A 19 10.75 -14.52 7.90
C THR A 19 9.24 -14.38 7.69
N SER A 20 8.45 -14.71 8.71
CA SER A 20 6.99 -14.56 8.73
C SER A 20 6.53 -13.92 10.03
N TYR A 21 5.64 -12.94 9.94
CA TYR A 21 4.91 -12.38 11.08
C TYR A 21 3.41 -12.49 10.83
N LYS A 22 2.64 -12.58 11.91
CA LYS A 22 1.18 -12.70 11.85
C LYS A 22 0.52 -11.88 12.96
N THR A 23 -0.60 -11.23 12.64
CA THR A 23 -1.44 -10.54 13.61
C THR A 23 -2.32 -11.54 14.38
N GLU A 24 -2.86 -11.10 15.51
CA GLU A 24 -3.96 -11.81 16.17
C GLU A 24 -5.17 -11.97 15.24
N VAL A 25 -6.02 -12.95 15.54
CA VAL A 25 -7.27 -13.16 14.80
C VAL A 25 -8.34 -12.20 15.32
N PHE A 26 -8.85 -11.34 14.45
CA PHE A 26 -9.99 -10.48 14.74
C PHE A 26 -11.28 -11.20 14.34
N GLY A 27 -12.05 -11.63 15.33
CA GLY A 27 -13.26 -12.40 15.09
C GLY A 27 -14.39 -11.57 14.46
N LYS A 28 -15.10 -12.17 13.51
CA LYS A 28 -16.37 -11.66 12.95
C LYS A 28 -16.36 -10.17 12.57
N SER A 29 -15.37 -9.74 11.77
CA SER A 29 -15.32 -8.37 11.26
C SER A 29 -14.88 -8.32 9.81
N LEU A 30 -15.47 -7.39 9.05
CA LEU A 30 -15.00 -7.01 7.71
C LEU A 30 -14.08 -5.77 7.76
N ASN A 31 -13.97 -5.12 8.91
CA ASN A 31 -13.13 -3.93 9.15
C ASN A 31 -12.27 -4.11 10.41
N PRO A 32 -11.37 -5.12 10.44
CA PRO A 32 -10.53 -5.39 11.59
C PRO A 32 -9.52 -4.26 11.84
N VAL A 33 -9.45 -3.80 13.09
CA VAL A 33 -8.42 -2.84 13.57
C VAL A 33 -7.53 -3.57 14.57
N TRP A 34 -6.38 -4.06 14.11
CA TRP A 34 -5.51 -4.90 14.94
C TRP A 34 -4.67 -4.13 15.94
N ASN A 35 -4.24 -2.91 15.61
CA ASN A 35 -3.28 -2.14 16.41
C ASN A 35 -2.07 -2.98 16.86
N SER A 36 -1.56 -3.85 15.97
CA SER A 36 -0.40 -4.68 16.28
C SER A 36 0.87 -3.84 16.38
N GLU A 37 1.84 -4.34 17.14
CA GLU A 37 3.21 -3.83 17.12
C GLU A 37 3.83 -3.92 15.71
N TRP A 38 4.92 -3.18 15.52
CA TRP A 38 5.63 -3.11 14.24
C TRP A 38 6.29 -4.43 13.87
N PHE A 39 6.10 -4.87 12.63
CA PHE A 39 6.88 -5.96 12.04
C PHE A 39 8.13 -5.40 11.37
N LYS A 40 9.31 -5.85 11.82
CA LYS A 40 10.60 -5.41 11.27
C LYS A 40 11.16 -6.46 10.32
N PHE A 41 11.48 -6.03 9.09
CA PHE A 41 12.23 -6.83 8.12
C PHE A 41 13.49 -6.06 7.75
N GLU A 42 14.66 -6.70 7.86
CA GLU A 42 15.93 -6.11 7.47
C GLU A 42 16.25 -6.49 6.02
N LEU A 43 16.67 -5.50 5.24
CA LEU A 43 16.95 -5.63 3.81
C LEU A 43 18.34 -5.09 3.52
N ASP A 44 19.15 -5.92 2.86
CA ASP A 44 20.37 -5.46 2.21
C ASP A 44 20.00 -4.90 0.83
N LEU A 45 19.86 -3.57 0.76
CA LEU A 45 19.58 -2.91 -0.49
C LEU A 45 20.86 -2.80 -1.33
N PHE A 46 20.92 -3.51 -2.45
CA PHE A 46 21.94 -3.24 -3.46
C PHE A 46 21.64 -1.89 -4.11
N ALA A 47 22.70 -1.17 -4.52
CA ALA A 47 22.58 0.18 -5.06
C ALA A 47 21.49 0.31 -6.15
N ASP A 48 20.74 1.40 -6.10
CA ASP A 48 19.76 1.71 -7.14
C ASP A 48 20.49 2.17 -8.41
N TYR A 49 20.68 1.23 -9.34
CA TYR A 49 21.30 1.49 -10.64
C TYR A 49 20.32 2.12 -11.65
N ASN A 50 19.11 2.53 -11.24
CA ASN A 50 18.14 3.12 -12.16
C ASN A 50 18.59 4.51 -12.63
N GLN A 51 19.20 4.55 -13.82
CA GLN A 51 19.67 5.77 -14.47
C GLN A 51 18.56 6.81 -14.70
N PHE A 52 17.30 6.38 -14.75
CA PHE A 52 16.17 7.26 -15.06
C PHE A 52 15.60 8.00 -13.84
N LYS A 53 16.11 7.76 -12.62
CA LYS A 53 15.59 8.36 -11.36
C LYS A 53 14.06 8.28 -11.23
N GLN A 54 13.46 7.24 -11.81
CA GLN A 54 12.02 7.04 -11.78
C GLN A 54 11.58 6.24 -10.55
N SER A 55 12.53 5.68 -9.80
CA SER A 55 12.29 4.99 -8.54
C SER A 55 12.27 6.00 -7.40
N SER A 56 11.29 5.86 -6.51
CA SER A 56 11.25 6.52 -5.19
C SER A 56 12.12 5.75 -4.18
N CYS A 57 13.31 5.32 -4.59
CA CYS A 57 14.14 4.44 -3.78
C CYS A 57 14.71 5.20 -2.57
N GLY A 58 14.61 4.62 -1.38
CA GLY A 58 15.07 5.24 -0.12
C GLY A 58 14.04 6.16 0.57
N LEU A 59 12.94 6.49 -0.12
CA LEU A 59 11.78 7.13 0.50
C LEU A 59 11.05 6.18 1.45
N LYS A 60 10.72 6.68 2.63
CA LYS A 60 10.05 5.90 3.68
C LYS A 60 8.56 6.21 3.69
N PHE A 61 7.71 5.21 3.46
CA PHE A 61 6.27 5.34 3.65
C PHE A 61 5.90 4.79 5.03
N ILE A 62 5.44 5.68 5.91
CA ILE A 62 5.07 5.37 7.30
C ILE A 62 3.57 5.57 7.43
N CYS A 63 2.82 4.49 7.64
CA CYS A 63 1.36 4.55 7.78
C CYS A 63 0.91 5.14 9.13
N GLY A 64 1.76 5.03 10.16
CA GLY A 64 1.49 5.59 11.48
C GLY A 64 1.51 7.12 11.47
N THR A 65 0.73 7.72 12.37
CA THR A 65 0.74 9.17 12.63
C THR A 65 1.91 9.60 13.53
N SER A 66 2.57 8.64 14.18
CA SER A 66 3.82 8.83 14.91
C SER A 66 4.99 8.21 14.14
N LEU A 67 6.16 8.83 14.26
CA LEU A 67 7.40 8.24 13.78
C LEU A 67 7.85 7.12 14.72
N PRO A 68 8.43 6.03 14.18
CA PRO A 68 9.19 5.09 14.99
C PRO A 68 10.30 5.79 15.78
N GLU A 69 10.62 5.30 16.98
CA GLU A 69 11.62 5.91 17.89
C GLU A 69 13.02 6.06 17.27
N CYS A 70 13.32 5.28 16.22
CA CYS A 70 14.58 5.38 15.50
C CYS A 70 14.66 6.55 14.50
N TYR A 71 13.60 7.36 14.37
CA TYR A 71 13.56 8.51 13.47
C TYR A 71 13.25 9.80 14.19
N LEU A 72 13.98 10.86 13.84
CA LEU A 72 13.69 12.23 14.25
C LEU A 72 13.15 13.04 13.06
N MET A 73 11.99 13.66 13.22
CA MET A 73 11.46 14.58 12.20
C MET A 73 12.21 15.90 12.22
N THR A 74 12.88 16.24 11.13
CA THR A 74 13.66 17.49 11.01
C THR A 74 12.89 18.59 10.27
N SER A 75 12.01 18.24 9.34
CA SER A 75 11.15 19.22 8.65
C SER A 75 9.84 18.61 8.14
N ILE A 76 8.81 19.46 8.04
CA ILE A 76 7.51 19.14 7.44
C ILE A 76 7.37 19.97 6.17
N HIS A 77 7.19 19.30 5.03
CA HIS A 77 7.08 19.95 3.73
C HIS A 77 5.63 20.19 3.30
N GLY A 78 4.69 19.45 3.88
CA GLY A 78 3.26 19.64 3.68
C GLY A 78 2.53 18.38 3.19
N PHE A 79 1.29 18.57 2.79
CA PHE A 79 0.42 17.49 2.33
C PHE A 79 0.83 16.99 0.94
N VAL A 80 0.77 15.68 0.75
CA VAL A 80 0.96 15.03 -0.55
C VAL A 80 -0.19 14.07 -0.84
N GLU A 81 -0.65 14.09 -2.08
CA GLU A 81 -1.66 13.18 -2.57
C GLU A 81 -1.37 12.71 -4.00
N GLU A 82 -1.91 11.56 -4.36
CA GLU A 82 -1.99 11.09 -5.74
C GLU A 82 -3.23 10.22 -5.94
N LEU A 83 -3.72 10.18 -7.18
CA LEU A 83 -4.83 9.34 -7.58
C LEU A 83 -4.54 8.66 -8.92
N LEU A 84 -4.79 7.36 -9.00
CA LEU A 84 -4.69 6.57 -10.23
C LEU A 84 -6.00 5.87 -10.50
N VAL A 85 -6.33 5.73 -11.78
CA VAL A 85 -7.50 4.99 -12.26
C VAL A 85 -7.02 3.94 -13.24
N ASN A 86 -7.58 2.74 -13.15
CA ASN A 86 -7.32 1.66 -14.09
C ASN A 86 -8.58 0.80 -14.30
N GLU A 87 -8.60 0.01 -15.36
CA GLU A 87 -9.73 -0.87 -15.65
C GLU A 87 -9.78 -2.05 -14.66
N ASP A 88 -10.98 -2.46 -14.23
CA ASP A 88 -11.14 -3.68 -13.41
C ASP A 88 -11.14 -4.93 -14.31
N PRO A 89 -10.18 -5.87 -14.12
CA PRO A 89 -10.12 -7.13 -14.86
C PRO A 89 -11.26 -8.13 -14.57
N GLU A 90 -12.25 -7.78 -13.75
CA GLU A 90 -13.51 -8.56 -13.65
C GLU A 90 -14.72 -7.90 -14.30
N TYR A 91 -14.59 -6.67 -14.79
CA TYR A 91 -15.74 -5.93 -15.30
C TYR A 91 -16.06 -6.23 -16.78
N LYS A 92 -15.06 -6.56 -17.62
CA LYS A 92 -15.29 -6.73 -19.07
C LYS A 92 -15.97 -8.06 -19.40
N TRP A 93 -16.80 -8.06 -20.45
CA TRP A 93 -17.54 -9.25 -20.88
C TRP A 93 -16.65 -10.44 -21.28
N ILE A 94 -15.42 -10.19 -21.77
CA ILE A 94 -14.42 -11.22 -22.08
C ILE A 94 -13.96 -11.96 -20.81
N ASP A 95 -14.06 -11.33 -19.64
CA ASP A 95 -13.69 -11.94 -18.36
C ASP A 95 -14.73 -12.98 -17.88
N LYS A 96 -15.92 -13.05 -18.49
CA LYS A 96 -16.88 -14.16 -18.28
C LYS A 96 -16.36 -15.52 -18.79
N LEU A 97 -15.31 -15.51 -19.61
CA LEU A 97 -14.62 -16.73 -20.06
C LEU A 97 -13.52 -17.18 -19.08
N ARG A 98 -13.11 -16.32 -18.14
CA ARG A 98 -12.10 -16.64 -17.13
C ARG A 98 -12.76 -17.31 -15.92
N THR A 99 -12.00 -18.16 -15.24
CA THR A 99 -12.43 -18.70 -13.96
C THR A 99 -12.41 -17.60 -12.90
N PRO A 100 -13.32 -17.59 -11.91
CA PRO A 100 -13.33 -16.60 -10.83
C PRO A 100 -11.99 -16.49 -10.09
N ARG A 101 -11.22 -17.58 -10.00
CA ARG A 101 -9.90 -17.59 -9.38
C ARG A 101 -8.86 -16.80 -10.20
N ALA A 102 -8.85 -16.98 -11.52
CA ALA A 102 -7.89 -16.32 -12.40
C ALA A 102 -8.13 -14.80 -12.46
N SER A 103 -9.40 -14.37 -12.49
CA SER A 103 -9.72 -12.95 -12.50
C SER A 103 -9.42 -12.27 -11.16
N ASN A 104 -9.68 -12.95 -10.03
CA ASN A 104 -9.27 -12.45 -8.71
C ASN A 104 -7.76 -12.30 -8.59
N GLU A 105 -6.99 -13.27 -9.07
CA GLU A 105 -5.53 -13.20 -9.08
C GLU A 105 -5.04 -12.02 -9.95
N ALA A 106 -5.66 -11.80 -11.12
CA ALA A 106 -5.35 -10.66 -11.96
C ALA A 106 -5.64 -9.32 -11.25
N ARG A 107 -6.77 -9.22 -10.53
CA ARG A 107 -7.10 -8.03 -9.74
C ARG A 107 -6.12 -7.80 -8.60
N GLN A 108 -5.74 -8.84 -7.86
CA GLN A 108 -4.75 -8.72 -6.79
C GLN A 108 -3.39 -8.22 -7.32
N ARG A 109 -2.94 -8.75 -8.47
CA ARG A 109 -1.74 -8.26 -9.15
C ARG A 109 -1.88 -6.79 -9.57
N LEU A 110 -3.06 -6.39 -10.07
CA LEU A 110 -3.35 -5.00 -10.42
C LEU A 110 -3.29 -4.08 -9.20
N PHE A 111 -3.89 -4.47 -8.07
CA PHE A 111 -3.80 -3.70 -6.82
C PHE A 111 -2.34 -3.47 -6.41
N SER A 112 -1.50 -4.50 -6.43
CA SER A 112 -0.06 -4.37 -6.12
C SER A 112 0.64 -3.41 -7.10
N LYS A 113 0.35 -3.53 -8.40
CA LYS A 113 0.94 -2.65 -9.42
C LYS A 113 0.54 -1.19 -9.22
N MET A 114 -0.74 -0.93 -9.00
CA MET A 114 -1.24 0.43 -8.79
C MET A 114 -0.73 1.00 -7.47
N SER A 115 -0.63 0.20 -6.42
CA SER A 115 -0.02 0.61 -5.14
C SER A 115 1.42 1.07 -5.32
N GLY A 116 2.25 0.29 -6.03
CA GLY A 116 3.64 0.66 -6.30
C GLY A 116 3.76 1.89 -7.19
N GLU A 117 2.92 2.02 -8.21
CA GLU A 117 2.90 3.20 -9.07
C GLU A 117 2.48 4.48 -8.32
N LEU A 118 1.49 4.36 -7.44
CA LEU A 118 1.00 5.45 -6.60
C LEU A 118 2.10 5.95 -5.66
N GLN A 119 2.72 5.03 -4.91
CA GLN A 119 3.84 5.35 -4.02
C GLN A 119 5.01 5.97 -4.78
N ARG A 120 5.32 5.47 -5.99
CA ARG A 120 6.39 6.03 -6.83
C ARG A 120 6.10 7.49 -7.22
N ARG A 121 4.87 7.80 -7.64
CA ARG A 121 4.46 9.17 -8.01
C ARG A 121 4.43 10.12 -6.82
N ILE A 122 3.90 9.67 -5.67
CA ILE A 122 3.96 10.42 -4.41
C ILE A 122 5.42 10.66 -4.02
N GLY A 123 6.26 9.63 -4.14
CA GLY A 123 7.67 9.71 -3.82
C GLY A 123 8.39 10.78 -4.63
N SER A 124 8.18 10.83 -5.95
CA SER A 124 8.74 11.90 -6.77
C SER A 124 8.25 13.30 -6.34
N LYS A 125 7.00 13.45 -5.88
CA LYS A 125 6.51 14.73 -5.32
C LYS A 125 7.27 15.09 -4.04
N VAL A 126 7.47 14.13 -3.14
CA VAL A 126 8.17 14.31 -1.86
C VAL A 126 9.65 14.69 -2.10
N GLU A 127 10.32 14.02 -3.02
CA GLU A 127 11.70 14.35 -3.43
C GLU A 127 11.80 15.77 -3.96
N ASN A 128 10.87 16.19 -4.83
CA ASN A 128 10.83 17.56 -5.36
C ASN A 128 10.59 18.61 -4.27
N MET A 129 9.95 18.23 -3.16
CA MET A 129 9.76 19.08 -1.99
C MET A 129 10.98 19.08 -1.05
N GLY A 130 12.00 18.24 -1.29
CA GLY A 130 13.17 18.08 -0.43
C GLY A 130 12.96 17.13 0.76
N GLY A 131 11.86 16.36 0.77
CA GLY A 131 11.57 15.34 1.77
C GLY A 131 12.20 13.99 1.47
N ASN A 132 12.23 13.11 2.47
CA ASN A 132 12.71 11.72 2.35
C ASN A 132 11.75 10.69 2.97
N ALA A 133 10.59 11.13 3.46
CA ALA A 133 9.57 10.25 4.01
C ALA A 133 8.16 10.83 3.83
N VAL A 134 7.17 9.94 3.88
CA VAL A 134 5.74 10.23 3.99
C VAL A 134 5.23 9.65 5.29
N VAL A 135 4.67 10.48 6.17
CA VAL A 135 4.08 10.07 7.46
C VAL A 135 2.57 10.15 7.39
N GLY A 136 1.88 9.30 8.15
CA GLY A 136 0.43 9.15 8.08
C GLY A 136 -0.04 8.71 6.70
N TYR A 137 0.77 7.91 5.99
CA TYR A 137 0.42 7.44 4.66
C TYR A 137 -0.83 6.57 4.72
N GLN A 138 -1.86 6.96 3.98
CA GLN A 138 -3.10 6.21 3.83
C GLN A 138 -3.35 5.94 2.36
N GLN A 139 -3.76 4.71 2.06
CA GLN A 139 -4.09 4.29 0.72
C GLN A 139 -5.47 3.64 0.71
N SER A 140 -6.32 4.11 -0.19
CA SER A 140 -7.71 3.65 -0.35
C SER A 140 -7.91 3.20 -1.78
N PHE A 141 -8.57 2.05 -1.94
CA PHE A 141 -9.00 1.54 -3.24
C PHE A 141 -10.52 1.57 -3.31
N ASP A 142 -11.05 2.17 -4.37
CA ASP A 142 -12.47 2.20 -4.67
C ASP A 142 -12.70 1.41 -5.96
N ILE A 143 -13.70 0.52 -5.96
CA ILE A 143 -14.11 -0.24 -7.15
C ILE A 143 -15.38 0.44 -7.68
N GLU A 144 -15.21 1.23 -8.74
CA GLU A 144 -16.22 2.15 -9.27
C GLU A 144 -16.94 1.58 -10.51
N GLY A 145 -17.28 0.29 -10.51
CA GLY A 145 -18.04 -0.35 -11.58
C GLY A 145 -17.51 -0.03 -12.99
N ASP A 146 -18.31 0.71 -13.76
CA ASP A 146 -18.02 1.13 -15.15
C ASP A 146 -16.73 1.97 -15.28
N SER A 147 -16.30 2.65 -14.21
CA SER A 147 -15.09 3.48 -14.18
C SER A 147 -13.83 2.67 -13.84
N GLY A 148 -13.97 1.41 -13.41
CA GLY A 148 -12.87 0.53 -13.04
C GLY A 148 -12.45 0.66 -11.58
N ILE A 149 -11.15 0.62 -11.33
CA ILE A 149 -10.54 0.69 -10.00
C ILE A 149 -9.82 2.02 -9.85
N VAL A 150 -10.15 2.74 -8.78
CA VAL A 150 -9.48 3.97 -8.37
C VAL A 150 -8.61 3.66 -7.16
N VAL A 151 -7.38 4.15 -7.14
CA VAL A 151 -6.54 4.16 -5.95
C VAL A 151 -6.16 5.59 -5.60
N ARG A 152 -6.33 5.95 -4.33
CA ARG A 152 -5.93 7.24 -3.77
C ARG A 152 -4.93 7.02 -2.66
N GLY A 153 -3.86 7.82 -2.67
CA GLY A 153 -2.85 7.84 -1.64
C GLY A 153 -2.71 9.24 -1.09
N ILE A 154 -2.68 9.38 0.23
CA ILE A 154 -2.49 10.66 0.92
C ILE A 154 -1.47 10.52 2.04
N GLY A 155 -0.84 11.63 2.43
CA GLY A 155 0.06 11.67 3.58
C GLY A 155 0.72 13.04 3.75
N THR A 156 1.72 13.10 4.63
CA THR A 156 2.50 14.32 4.86
C THR A 156 3.95 14.08 4.47
N ALA A 157 4.48 14.88 3.55
CA ALA A 157 5.88 14.89 3.19
C ALA A 157 6.73 15.50 4.30
N VAL A 158 7.76 14.78 4.73
CA VAL A 158 8.67 15.19 5.80
C VAL A 158 10.12 14.82 5.47
N THR A 159 11.05 15.40 6.23
CA THR A 159 12.42 14.88 6.32
C THR A 159 12.61 14.25 7.70
N VAL A 160 13.16 13.03 7.71
CA VAL A 160 13.54 12.29 8.91
C VAL A 160 15.01 11.90 8.89
N GLU A 161 15.63 11.81 10.06
CA GLU A 161 16.99 11.33 10.30
C GLU A 161 16.98 10.12 11.24
#